data_AF-A0A068U3M9-F1
#
_entry.id   AF-A0A068U3M9-F1
#
_cell.length_a   1.000
_cell.length_b   1.000
_cell.length_c   1.000
_cell.angle_alpha   90.00
_cell.angle_beta   90.00
_cell.angle_gamma   90.00
#
_symmetry.space_group_name_H-M   'P 1'
#
loop_
_entity.id
_entity.type
_entity.pdbx_description
1 polymer ?
#
loop_
_entity_poly.entity_id
_entity_poly.type
_entity_poly.pdbx_seq_one_letter_code
_entity_poly.pdbx_strand_id
1 'polypeptide(L)' 'MAYLHHFCFLLSLPLLINCTNAATLTIRNQCPYTVWAAAVPGGGRRLDRGQTWTLNVAPHRAQARIWARTKCTFNLEH' A
#
# COMPACT_ATOMS: atom_id res chain seq x y z
N MET A 1 -47.21 -7.43 3.87
CA MET A 1 -46.39 -6.48 3.09
C MET A 1 -45.25 -5.88 3.91
N ALA A 2 -45.50 -5.26 5.09
CA ALA A 2 -44.45 -4.63 5.90
C ALA A 2 -43.31 -5.58 6.37
N TYR A 3 -43.66 -6.81 6.78
CA TYR A 3 -42.69 -7.82 7.22
C TYR A 3 -41.79 -8.36 6.10
N LEU A 4 -42.33 -8.49 4.88
CA LEU A 4 -41.58 -8.92 3.70
C LEU A 4 -40.55 -7.86 3.28
N HIS A 5 -40.91 -6.58 3.42
CA HIS A 5 -40.02 -5.45 3.14
C HIS A 5 -38.89 -5.34 4.16
N HIS A 6 -39.19 -5.52 5.46
CA HIS A 6 -38.19 -5.59 6.53
C HIS A 6 -37.22 -6.77 6.35
N PHE A 7 -37.75 -7.94 6.00
CA PHE A 7 -36.94 -9.13 5.73
C PHE A 7 -36.01 -8.92 4.52
N CYS A 8 -36.51 -8.34 3.43
CA CYS A 8 -35.72 -8.02 2.25
C CYS A 8 -34.64 -6.96 2.54
N PHE A 9 -34.95 -5.96 3.37
CA PHE A 9 -33.99 -4.93 3.79
C PHE A 9 -32.86 -5.52 4.65
N LEU A 10 -33.18 -6.42 5.59
CA LEU A 10 -32.17 -7.11 6.41
C LEU A 10 -31.29 -8.06 5.58
N LEU A 11 -31.87 -8.73 4.57
CA LEU A 11 -31.13 -9.64 3.68
C LEU A 11 -30.18 -8.91 2.72
N SER A 12 -30.49 -7.66 2.36
CA SER A 12 -29.69 -6.85 1.43
C SER A 12 -28.58 -6.04 2.11
N LEU A 13 -28.66 -5.79 3.41
CA LEU A 13 -27.64 -5.08 4.21
C LEU A 13 -26.20 -5.63 4.08
N PRO A 14 -25.92 -6.96 4.09
CA PRO A 14 -24.56 -7.48 3.95
C PRO A 14 -23.96 -7.26 2.55
N LEU A 15 -24.77 -7.06 1.50
CA LEU A 15 -24.25 -6.75 0.16
C LEU A 15 -23.61 -5.35 0.08
N LEU A 16 -23.84 -4.50 1.07
CA LEU A 16 -23.29 -3.13 1.12
C LEU A 16 -21.92 -3.06 1.80
N ILE A 17 -21.49 -4.14 2.46
CA ILE A 17 -20.22 -4.18 3.21
C ILE A 17 -19.09 -4.58 2.26
N ASN A 18 -18.17 -3.65 1.99
CA ASN A 18 -16.96 -3.92 1.23
C ASN A 18 -15.83 -4.32 2.20
N CYS A 19 -15.49 -5.61 2.25
CA CYS A 19 -14.31 -6.08 2.98
C CYS A 19 -13.05 -5.70 2.21
N THR A 20 -12.08 -5.09 2.88
CA THR A 20 -10.78 -4.80 2.28
C THR A 20 -9.63 -5.22 3.15
N ASN A 21 -8.57 -5.62 2.45
CA ASN A 21 -7.40 -6.17 3.08
C ASN A 21 -6.31 -5.11 3.16
N ALA A 22 -5.71 -4.98 4.34
CA ALA A 22 -4.37 -4.43 4.47
C ALA A 22 -3.38 -5.39 3.79
N ALA A 23 -2.27 -4.86 3.30
CA ALA A 23 -1.19 -5.66 2.74
C ALA A 23 0.16 -5.24 3.31
N THR A 24 1.04 -6.19 3.53
CA THR A 24 2.43 -5.92 3.91
C THR A 24 3.31 -6.18 2.69
N LEU A 25 4.04 -5.15 2.25
CA LEU A 25 4.90 -5.21 1.07
C LEU A 25 6.36 -5.20 1.48
N THR A 26 7.11 -6.18 1.01
CA THR A 26 8.53 -6.34 1.32
C THR A 26 9.35 -6.00 0.08
N ILE A 27 10.01 -4.84 0.09
CA ILE A 27 10.81 -4.32 -1.02
C ILE A 27 12.27 -4.64 -0.74
N ARG A 28 12.90 -5.48 -1.57
CA ARG A 28 14.31 -5.87 -1.40
C ARG A 28 15.16 -5.38 -2.56
N ASN A 29 16.28 -4.72 -2.26
CA ASN A 29 17.26 -4.37 -3.28
C ASN A 29 18.22 -5.54 -3.50
N GLN A 30 18.13 -6.21 -4.66
CA GLN A 30 19.10 -7.25 -5.06
C GLN A 30 20.11 -6.75 -6.10
N CYS A 31 19.99 -5.50 -6.54
CA CYS A 31 20.91 -4.89 -7.49
C CYS A 31 22.31 -4.73 -6.88
N PRO A 32 23.38 -4.73 -7.70
CA PRO A 32 24.75 -4.56 -7.21
C PRO A 32 25.09 -3.11 -6.80
N TYR A 33 24.09 -2.22 -6.72
CA TYR A 33 24.24 -0.80 -6.39
C TYR A 33 23.10 -0.31 -5.48
N THR A 34 23.33 0.80 -4.80
CA THR A 34 22.31 1.46 -3.96
C THR A 34 21.15 1.98 -4.80
N VAL A 35 19.93 1.76 -4.32
CA VAL A 35 18.70 2.36 -4.86
C VAL A 35 17.97 3.15 -3.78
N TRP A 36 17.17 4.12 -4.17
CA TRP A 36 16.24 4.82 -3.31
C TRP A 36 14.84 4.37 -3.65
N ALA A 37 14.36 3.34 -2.95
CA ALA A 37 13.00 2.86 -3.08
C ALA A 37 12.02 3.99 -2.75
N ALA A 38 10.95 4.08 -3.52
CA ALA A 38 9.89 5.06 -3.33
C ALA A 38 8.53 4.38 -3.44
N ALA A 39 7.60 4.84 -2.62
CA ALA A 39 6.23 4.37 -2.61
C ALA A 39 5.28 5.55 -2.41
N VAL A 40 4.18 5.56 -3.16
CA VAL A 40 3.05 6.46 -2.92
C VAL A 40 1.80 5.62 -2.67
N PRO A 41 1.17 5.76 -1.49
CA PRO A 41 1.71 6.38 -0.28
C PRO A 41 2.84 5.53 0.35
N GLY A 42 3.73 6.15 1.13
CA GLY A 42 4.79 5.44 1.85
C GLY A 42 6.12 6.19 1.94
N GLY A 43 6.36 7.16 1.07
CA GLY A 43 7.58 7.98 1.08
C GLY A 43 8.72 7.28 0.33
N GLY A 44 9.93 7.34 0.86
CA GLY A 44 11.07 6.68 0.24
C GLY A 44 12.17 6.33 1.22
N ARG A 45 12.98 5.34 0.86
CA ARG A 45 14.04 4.80 1.69
C ARG A 45 15.24 4.40 0.84
N ARG A 46 16.44 4.78 1.30
CA ARG A 46 17.71 4.28 0.73
C ARG A 46 17.85 2.80 1.08
N LEU A 47 18.15 1.97 0.09
CA LEU A 47 18.41 0.54 0.22
C LEU A 47 19.75 0.21 -0.44
N ASP A 48 20.72 -0.18 0.37
CA ASP A 48 21.95 -0.82 -0.11
C ASP A 48 21.69 -2.25 -0.59
N ARG A 49 22.66 -2.85 -1.27
CA ARG A 49 22.56 -4.22 -1.77
C ARG A 49 22.19 -5.19 -0.64
N GLY A 50 21.16 -5.99 -0.88
CA GLY A 50 20.64 -7.00 0.04
C GLY A 50 19.67 -6.47 1.09
N GLN A 51 19.56 -5.14 1.27
CA GLN A 51 18.66 -4.54 2.25
C GLN A 51 17.20 -4.60 1.82
N THR A 52 16.32 -4.54 2.83
CA THR A 52 14.88 -4.68 2.69
C THR A 52 14.15 -3.54 3.38
N TRP A 53 13.05 -3.09 2.78
CA TRP A 53 12.07 -2.19 3.36
C TRP A 53 10.70 -2.84 3.39
N THR A 54 10.14 -2.99 4.59
CA THR A 54 8.76 -3.45 4.79
C THR A 54 7.83 -2.25 4.89
N LEU A 55 6.78 -2.23 4.08
CA LEU A 55 5.77 -1.18 4.01
C LEU A 55 4.39 -1.77 4.31
N ASN A 56 3.73 -1.23 5.33
CA ASN A 56 2.34 -1.59 5.65
C ASN A 56 1.38 -0.72 4.83
N VAL A 57 0.56 -1.38 4.02
CA VAL A 57 -0.43 -0.77 3.14
C VAL A 57 -1.81 -0.94 3.77
N ALA A 58 -2.42 0.15 4.23
CA ALA A 58 -3.79 0.17 4.69
C ALA A 58 -4.76 -0.26 3.56
N PRO A 59 -5.94 -0.80 3.91
CA PRO A 59 -6.96 -1.16 2.94
C PRO A 59 -7.45 0.04 2.10
N HIS A 60 -8.15 -0.25 1.00
CA HIS A 60 -8.76 0.75 0.10
C HIS A 60 -7.79 1.77 -0.52
N ARG A 61 -6.54 1.38 -0.79
CA ARG A 61 -5.60 2.25 -1.50
C ARG A 61 -5.64 2.06 -3.01
N ALA A 62 -6.45 2.88 -3.68
CA ALA A 62 -6.39 3.01 -5.13
C ALA A 62 -5.11 3.73 -5.57
N GLN A 63 -4.54 3.32 -6.71
CA GLN A 63 -3.41 3.99 -7.37
C GLN A 63 -2.08 3.97 -6.60
N ALA A 64 -1.85 2.96 -5.76
CA ALA A 64 -0.56 2.79 -5.10
C ALA A 64 0.56 2.47 -6.12
N ARG A 65 1.75 3.05 -5.93
CA ARG A 65 2.91 2.82 -6.80
C ARG A 65 4.16 2.58 -5.99
N ILE A 66 5.01 1.66 -6.45
CA ILE A 66 6.34 1.39 -5.91
C ILE A 66 7.33 1.43 -7.06
N TRP A 67 8.45 2.12 -6.89
CA TRP A 67 9.52 2.18 -7.89
C TRP A 67 10.89 2.39 -7.25
N ALA A 68 11.94 2.07 -8.01
CA ALA A 68 13.33 2.33 -7.63
C ALA A 68 13.83 3.62 -8.29
N ARG A 69 14.57 4.43 -7.52
CA ARG A 69 15.34 5.56 -8.04
C ARG A 69 16.83 5.26 -7.90
N THR A 70 17.64 5.76 -8.82
CA THR A 70 19.11 5.60 -8.81
C THR A 70 19.79 6.96 -8.83
N LYS A 71 21.05 7.00 -8.41
CA LYS A 71 21.91 8.21 -8.41
C LYS A 71 21.27 9.44 -7.72
N CYS A 72 20.60 9.25 -6.57
CA CYS A 72 20.00 10.37 -5.83
C CYS A 72 20.98 10.94 -4.80
N THR A 73 20.86 12.25 -4.54
CA THR A 73 21.53 12.94 -3.44
C THR A 73 20.48 13.74 -2.68
N PHE A 74 20.48 13.68 -1.36
CA PHE A 74 19.57 14.43 -0.50
C PHE A 74 20.41 15.36 0.37
N ASN A 75 20.27 16.66 0.16
CA ASN A 75 20.80 17.68 1.05
C ASN A 75 19.82 17.93 2.21
N LEU A 76 20.35 18.34 3.35
CA LEU A 76 19.57 18.62 4.56
C LEU A 76 19.09 20.08 4.63
N GLU A 77 19.22 20.85 3.54
CA GLU A 77 19.08 22.32 3.56
C GLU A 77 17.71 22.86 3.14
N HIS A 78 16.65 22.05 3.23
CA HIS A 78 15.24 22.48 3.21
C HIS A 78 14.40 21.49 4.04
#